data_AF-A0A5S5CT79-F1
#
_entry.id   AF-A0A5S5CT79-F1
#
_cell.length_a   1.000
_cell.length_b   1.000
_cell.length_c   1.000
_cell.angle_alpha   90.00
_cell.angle_beta   90.00
_cell.angle_gamma   90.00
#
_symmetry.space_group_name_H-M   'P 1'
#
loop_
_entity.id
_entity.type
_entity.pdbx_description
1 polymer ?
#
loop_
_entity_poly.entity_id
_entity_poly.type
_entity_poly.pdbx_seq_one_letter_code
_entity_poly.pdbx_strand_id
1 'polypeptide(L)'
;MKTMKSVLWAAPTKFGAVICSFMLGTFLFTVNCFAQASVMSSSNLKDERLRSGAKEEFVGFYQFPNKVAFIEFSLKDGVLIAKQLWDDKEYQLSQINETFFESEKEGHTIEFLKDNDGHFTKAKLLGRIVVSKVTFNPTIVRSLSDAQLKRLQGTYVLEDDNNLKMEVRAVENGLTIKQLWDNKETSFTPRSETFFLNADGTFPLTFELTDGEVTKVICFENDIWKISK
;
A
#
# COMPACT_ATOMS: atom_id res chain seq x y z
N MET A 1 -35.39 -24.29 23.44
CA MET A 1 -34.10 -23.88 24.07
C MET A 1 -32.99 -24.64 23.35
N LYS A 2 -32.29 -23.99 22.40
CA LYS A 2 -31.16 -24.57 21.67
C LYS A 2 -29.89 -23.88 22.18
N THR A 3 -28.97 -24.66 22.71
CA THR A 3 -27.67 -24.23 23.22
C THR A 3 -26.82 -23.71 22.06
N MET A 4 -26.51 -22.40 22.08
CA MET A 4 -25.52 -21.80 21.19
C MET A 4 -24.11 -22.09 21.74
N LYS A 5 -23.27 -22.69 20.91
CA LYS A 5 -21.82 -22.80 21.17
C LYS A 5 -21.21 -21.42 20.97
N SER A 6 -20.56 -20.90 22.00
CA SER A 6 -19.75 -19.68 21.93
C SER A 6 -18.51 -19.96 21.07
N VAL A 7 -18.33 -19.17 20.01
CA VAL A 7 -17.05 -19.07 19.31
C VAL A 7 -16.23 -18.03 20.08
N LEU A 8 -15.22 -18.50 20.81
CA LEU A 8 -14.20 -17.62 21.39
C LEU A 8 -13.36 -17.05 20.25
N TRP A 9 -13.46 -15.76 19.98
CA TRP A 9 -12.44 -15.07 19.21
C TRP A 9 -11.30 -14.71 20.17
N ALA A 10 -10.10 -15.17 19.82
CA ALA A 10 -8.90 -15.01 20.62
C ALA A 10 -8.54 -13.53 20.81
N ALA A 11 -8.15 -13.17 22.03
CA ALA A 11 -7.48 -11.91 22.33
C ALA A 11 -6.21 -11.78 21.47
N PRO A 12 -5.77 -10.56 21.13
CA PRO A 12 -4.58 -10.36 20.30
C PRO A 12 -3.34 -10.87 21.04
N THR A 13 -2.85 -12.05 20.66
CA THR A 13 -1.51 -12.50 20.98
C THR A 13 -0.53 -11.57 20.27
N LYS A 14 0.34 -10.93 21.07
CA LYS A 14 1.50 -10.18 20.58
C LYS A 14 2.28 -11.07 19.61
N PHE A 15 2.25 -10.77 18.32
CA PHE A 15 3.10 -11.43 17.35
C PHE A 15 4.53 -10.93 17.56
N GLY A 16 5.32 -11.74 18.27
CA GLY A 16 6.77 -11.62 18.26
C GLY A 16 7.29 -11.89 16.86
N ALA A 17 8.25 -11.08 16.41
CA ALA A 17 8.94 -11.23 15.15
C ALA A 17 9.55 -12.64 15.06
N VAL A 18 9.00 -13.48 14.18
CA VAL A 18 9.64 -14.73 13.79
C VAL A 18 10.63 -14.39 12.67
N ILE A 19 11.89 -14.27 13.07
CA ILE A 19 13.04 -14.18 12.15
C ILE A 19 13.25 -15.58 11.58
N CYS A 20 12.76 -15.83 10.37
CA CYS A 20 13.16 -17.01 9.59
C CYS A 20 14.48 -16.70 8.88
N SER A 21 15.58 -17.05 9.53
CA SER A 21 16.91 -17.14 8.92
C SER A 21 16.94 -18.30 7.92
N PHE A 22 17.06 -18.01 6.63
CA PHE A 22 17.44 -19.01 5.63
C PHE A 22 18.93 -18.83 5.29
N MET A 23 19.70 -19.83 5.70
CA MET A 23 21.13 -19.98 5.45
C MET A 23 21.44 -20.11 3.96
N LEU A 24 22.43 -19.34 3.52
CA LEU A 24 22.99 -19.32 2.18
C LEU A 24 23.87 -20.56 1.97
N GLY A 25 23.49 -21.44 1.06
CA GLY A 25 24.33 -22.55 0.59
C GLY A 25 25.15 -22.12 -0.62
N THR A 26 26.45 -21.90 -0.42
CA THR A 26 27.46 -21.70 -1.47
C THR A 26 27.64 -22.96 -2.32
N PHE A 27 27.53 -22.83 -3.64
CA PHE A 27 28.19 -23.71 -4.60
C PHE A 27 28.89 -22.89 -5.68
N LEU A 28 30.22 -23.04 -5.70
CA LEU A 28 31.12 -22.60 -6.76
C LEU A 28 31.01 -23.61 -7.92
N PHE A 29 30.76 -23.14 -9.14
CA PHE A 29 31.32 -23.80 -10.33
C PHE A 29 31.68 -22.76 -11.41
N THR A 30 32.94 -22.89 -11.82
CA THR A 30 33.69 -22.19 -12.85
C THR A 30 33.18 -22.47 -14.27
N VAL A 31 33.38 -21.52 -15.19
CA VAL A 31 33.68 -21.82 -16.60
C VAL A 31 34.56 -20.74 -17.26
N ASN A 32 35.74 -21.19 -17.69
CA ASN A 32 36.50 -20.91 -18.92
C ASN A 32 36.66 -19.48 -19.48
N CYS A 33 37.91 -18.98 -19.35
CA CYS A 33 38.87 -18.66 -20.43
C CYS A 33 38.31 -18.42 -21.86
N PHE A 34 38.54 -17.24 -22.45
CA PHE A 34 39.62 -16.96 -23.42
C PHE A 34 39.49 -15.56 -24.06
N ALA A 35 40.63 -15.08 -24.56
CA ALA A 35 40.85 -14.04 -25.58
C ALA A 35 40.88 -12.56 -25.16
N GLN A 36 42.10 -12.12 -24.88
CA GLN A 36 42.59 -10.76 -25.13
C GLN A 36 42.60 -10.48 -26.64
N ALA A 37 41.97 -9.39 -27.07
CA ALA A 37 42.28 -8.73 -28.34
C ALA A 37 42.39 -7.23 -28.08
N SER A 38 43.59 -6.69 -28.30
CA SER A 38 43.90 -5.27 -28.24
C SER A 38 43.54 -4.59 -29.56
N VAL A 39 42.77 -3.50 -29.52
CA VAL A 39 42.86 -2.40 -30.51
C VAL A 39 42.65 -1.07 -29.78
N MET A 40 43.59 -0.16 -30.00
CA MET A 40 43.60 1.21 -29.48
C MET A 40 42.57 2.11 -30.18
N SER A 41 41.90 2.92 -29.37
CA SER A 41 41.54 4.34 -29.57
C SER A 41 40.82 4.77 -30.85
N SER A 42 39.58 5.24 -30.70
CA SER A 42 39.28 6.69 -30.70
C SER A 42 37.80 6.92 -31.02
N SER A 43 37.04 7.39 -30.04
CA SER A 43 36.32 8.67 -30.13
C SER A 43 35.42 8.80 -28.91
N ASN A 44 35.55 9.95 -28.25
CA ASN A 44 34.66 10.43 -27.21
C ASN A 44 33.23 10.47 -27.73
N LEU A 45 32.44 9.45 -27.39
CA LEU A 45 31.00 9.61 -27.22
C LEU A 45 30.78 9.47 -25.72
N LYS A 46 30.74 10.63 -25.06
CA LYS A 46 30.09 10.73 -23.76
C LYS A 46 28.69 10.19 -23.96
N ASP A 47 28.46 9.07 -23.30
CA ASP A 47 27.18 8.43 -23.09
C ASP A 47 26.27 9.40 -22.33
N GLU A 48 25.66 10.33 -23.06
CA GLU A 48 24.60 11.23 -22.60
C GLU A 48 23.24 10.70 -23.07
N ARG A 49 22.97 9.38 -22.95
CA ARG A 49 21.66 8.84 -23.32
C ARG A 49 20.88 8.11 -22.24
N LEU A 50 21.35 8.11 -21.00
CA LEU A 50 20.59 7.64 -19.83
C LEU A 50 20.76 8.57 -18.63
N ARG A 51 20.50 9.87 -18.82
CA ARG A 51 20.22 10.77 -17.70
C ARG A 51 18.86 11.44 -17.87
N SER A 52 17.96 11.02 -16.98
CA SER A 52 17.12 11.95 -16.21
C SER A 52 15.92 12.58 -16.92
N GLY A 53 14.92 11.75 -17.25
CA GLY A 53 13.55 12.24 -17.48
C GLY A 53 12.43 11.20 -17.23
N ALA A 54 12.80 9.97 -16.86
CA ALA A 54 11.90 8.82 -16.77
C ALA A 54 11.73 8.30 -15.33
N LYS A 55 12.09 9.08 -14.30
CA LYS A 55 12.03 8.59 -12.90
C LYS A 55 10.92 9.23 -12.09
N GLU A 56 10.53 10.44 -12.45
CA GLU A 56 9.51 11.24 -11.78
C GLU A 56 8.12 10.59 -11.88
N GLU A 57 7.82 9.90 -12.98
CA GLU A 57 6.55 9.20 -13.18
C GLU A 57 6.33 8.02 -12.20
N PHE A 58 7.41 7.43 -11.69
CA PHE A 58 7.39 6.36 -10.69
C PHE A 58 7.26 6.89 -9.26
N VAL A 59 7.57 8.17 -9.04
CA VAL A 59 7.52 8.76 -7.70
C VAL A 59 6.09 8.82 -7.18
N GLY A 60 5.92 8.47 -5.91
CA GLY A 60 4.65 8.51 -5.21
C GLY A 60 4.47 7.36 -4.23
N PHE A 61 3.26 7.26 -3.67
CA PHE A 61 2.91 6.24 -2.71
C PHE A 61 2.13 5.12 -3.39
N TYR A 62 2.49 3.88 -3.08
CA TYR A 62 1.86 2.69 -3.64
C TYR A 62 1.35 1.81 -2.52
N GLN A 63 0.06 1.52 -2.56
CA GLN A 63 -0.68 0.79 -1.54
C GLN A 63 -0.73 -0.70 -1.88
N PHE A 64 -0.48 -1.54 -0.87
CA PHE A 64 -0.66 -2.99 -0.97
C PHE A 64 -2.14 -3.38 -1.02
N PRO A 65 -2.46 -4.60 -1.50
CA PRO A 65 -3.83 -5.11 -1.49
C PRO A 65 -4.49 -5.10 -0.11
N ASN A 66 -3.73 -5.29 0.97
CA ASN A 66 -4.22 -5.23 2.35
C ASN A 66 -4.58 -3.82 2.85
N LYS A 67 -4.38 -2.79 2.02
CA LYS A 67 -4.70 -1.38 2.24
C LYS A 67 -3.94 -0.66 3.38
N VAL A 68 -3.23 -1.37 4.24
CA VAL A 68 -2.50 -0.78 5.38
C VAL A 68 -1.01 -0.62 5.13
N ALA A 69 -0.42 -1.41 4.23
CA ALA A 69 0.99 -1.30 3.87
C ALA A 69 1.17 -0.42 2.64
N PHE A 70 2.25 0.37 2.65
CA PHE A 70 2.59 1.32 1.59
C PHE A 70 4.10 1.30 1.31
N ILE A 71 4.45 1.44 0.03
CA ILE A 71 5.80 1.83 -0.40
C ILE A 71 5.76 3.28 -0.85
N GLU A 72 6.71 4.08 -0.42
CA GLU A 72 7.06 5.35 -1.06
C GLU A 72 8.16 5.12 -2.08
N PHE A 73 7.94 5.51 -3.33
CA PHE A 73 9.00 5.68 -4.30
C PHE A 73 9.36 7.15 -4.39
N SER A 74 10.63 7.48 -4.17
CA SER A 74 11.13 8.86 -4.18
C SER A 74 12.48 8.96 -4.88
N LEU A 75 12.85 10.17 -5.30
CA LEU A 75 14.15 10.44 -5.91
C LEU A 75 15.08 11.05 -4.88
N LYS A 76 16.25 10.43 -4.69
CA LYS A 76 17.34 10.95 -3.87
C LYS A 76 18.59 11.00 -4.72
N ASP A 77 19.10 12.21 -4.96
CA ASP A 77 20.29 12.45 -5.81
C ASP A 77 20.15 11.83 -7.22
N GLY A 78 18.93 11.83 -7.78
CA GLY A 78 18.61 11.25 -9.08
C GLY A 78 18.53 9.73 -9.10
N VAL A 79 18.61 9.07 -7.94
CA VAL A 79 18.42 7.62 -7.77
C VAL A 79 17.04 7.36 -7.20
N LEU A 80 16.34 6.35 -7.75
CA LEU A 80 15.03 5.95 -7.26
C LEU A 80 15.21 5.12 -5.98
N ILE A 81 14.53 5.51 -4.91
CA ILE A 81 14.52 4.84 -3.63
C ILE A 81 13.11 4.27 -3.42
N ALA A 82 13.02 3.01 -3.01
CA ALA A 82 11.80 2.44 -2.45
C ALA A 82 11.90 2.41 -0.92
N LYS A 83 10.96 3.03 -0.22
CA LYS A 83 10.88 3.04 1.23
C LYS A 83 9.62 2.31 1.71
N GLN A 84 9.79 1.34 2.57
CA GLN A 84 8.70 0.68 3.29
C GLN A 84 8.22 1.59 4.43
N LEU A 85 6.92 1.90 4.48
CA LEU A 85 6.40 2.84 5.47
C LEU A 85 6.04 2.21 6.83
N TRP A 86 6.20 0.89 6.99
CA TRP A 86 5.90 0.19 8.25
C TRP A 86 7.14 -0.07 9.11
N ASP A 87 8.33 -0.07 8.53
CA ASP A 87 9.61 -0.30 9.22
C ASP A 87 10.73 0.66 8.77
N ASP A 88 10.38 1.66 7.95
CA ASP A 88 11.28 2.65 7.36
C ASP A 88 12.44 2.06 6.53
N LYS A 89 12.36 0.79 6.12
CA LYS A 89 13.43 0.18 5.33
C LYS A 89 13.49 0.78 3.93
N GLU A 90 14.65 1.30 3.57
CA GLU A 90 14.93 1.89 2.26
C GLU A 90 15.76 0.96 1.37
N TYR A 91 15.46 0.99 0.08
CA TYR A 91 16.12 0.23 -0.97
C TYR A 91 16.52 1.18 -2.10
N GLN A 92 17.81 1.27 -2.36
CA GLN A 92 18.32 1.95 -3.55
C GLN A 92 18.08 1.06 -4.77
N LEU A 93 17.49 1.63 -5.83
CA LEU A 93 17.09 0.87 -7.00
C LEU A 93 18.00 1.17 -8.20
N SER A 94 18.54 0.11 -8.78
CA SER A 94 19.21 0.13 -10.07
C SER A 94 18.18 -0.13 -11.18
N GLN A 95 18.19 0.74 -12.19
CA GLN A 95 17.33 0.59 -13.36
C GLN A 95 17.92 -0.46 -14.30
N ILE A 96 17.15 -1.49 -14.61
CA ILE A 96 17.53 -2.54 -15.56
C ILE A 96 17.04 -2.19 -16.97
N ASN A 97 15.82 -1.66 -17.07
CA ASN A 97 15.24 -1.12 -18.31
C ASN A 97 14.19 -0.03 -17.99
N GLU A 98 13.40 0.40 -18.98
CA GLU A 98 12.41 1.48 -18.82
C GLU A 98 11.48 1.28 -17.61
N THR A 99 10.96 0.07 -17.39
CA THR A 99 9.96 -0.21 -16.36
C THR A 99 10.44 -1.12 -15.23
N PHE A 100 11.61 -1.75 -15.41
CA PHE A 100 12.12 -2.76 -14.49
C PHE A 100 13.34 -2.26 -13.71
N PHE A 101 13.26 -2.47 -12.39
CA PHE A 101 14.25 -2.06 -11.41
C PHE A 101 14.58 -3.22 -10.47
N GLU A 102 15.74 -3.15 -9.86
CA GLU A 102 16.20 -4.11 -8.86
C GLU A 102 16.89 -3.38 -7.70
N SER A 103 16.63 -3.80 -6.46
CA SER A 103 17.34 -3.25 -5.30
C SER A 103 18.80 -3.70 -5.30
N GLU A 104 19.72 -2.76 -5.10
CA GLU A 104 21.17 -3.02 -5.24
C GLU A 104 21.72 -4.09 -4.28
N LYS A 105 21.19 -4.19 -3.06
CA LYS A 105 21.72 -5.10 -2.03
C LYS A 105 20.95 -6.40 -1.94
N GLU A 106 19.63 -6.36 -2.00
CA GLU A 106 18.78 -7.53 -1.76
C GLU A 106 18.27 -8.21 -3.05
N GLY A 107 18.51 -7.66 -4.23
CA GLY A 107 18.00 -8.23 -5.49
C GLY A 107 16.47 -8.24 -5.61
N HIS A 108 15.77 -7.41 -4.83
CA HIS A 108 14.32 -7.28 -4.92
C HIS A 108 13.91 -6.60 -6.22
N THR A 109 13.09 -7.28 -7.01
CA THR A 109 12.65 -6.78 -8.32
C THR A 109 11.39 -5.94 -8.23
N ILE A 110 11.29 -4.92 -9.07
CA ILE A 110 10.17 -3.99 -9.16
C ILE A 110 9.89 -3.72 -10.64
N GLU A 111 8.67 -4.00 -11.09
CA GLU A 111 8.19 -3.70 -12.44
C GLU A 111 7.05 -2.69 -12.37
N PHE A 112 7.22 -1.50 -12.94
CA PHE A 112 6.16 -0.50 -13.05
C PHE A 112 5.23 -0.80 -14.21
N LEU A 113 3.92 -0.69 -13.98
CA LEU A 113 2.89 -1.08 -14.94
C LEU A 113 2.03 0.12 -15.31
N LYS A 114 1.84 0.32 -16.63
CA LYS A 114 0.94 1.33 -17.18
C LYS A 114 -0.52 0.85 -17.12
N ASP A 115 -1.46 1.78 -16.95
CA ASP A 115 -2.87 1.54 -17.26
C ASP A 115 -3.15 1.65 -18.76
N ASN A 116 -4.43 1.57 -19.14
CA ASN A 116 -4.86 1.66 -20.54
C ASN A 116 -4.59 3.03 -21.17
N ASP A 117 -4.42 4.08 -20.36
CA ASP A 117 -4.13 5.44 -20.81
C ASP A 117 -2.62 5.72 -20.85
N GLY A 118 -1.79 4.72 -20.50
CA GLY A 118 -0.33 4.82 -20.54
C GLY A 118 0.29 5.39 -19.25
N HIS A 119 -0.48 5.61 -18.18
CA HIS A 119 0.04 6.13 -16.92
C HIS A 119 0.52 5.02 -16.00
N PHE A 120 1.68 5.20 -15.37
CA PHE A 120 2.18 4.27 -14.36
C PHE A 120 1.37 4.36 -13.07
N THR A 121 0.39 3.48 -12.93
CA THR A 121 -0.54 3.44 -11.78
C THR A 121 -0.33 2.24 -10.88
N LYS A 122 0.54 1.29 -11.26
CA LYS A 122 0.82 0.09 -10.46
C LYS A 122 2.31 -0.25 -10.48
N ALA A 123 2.74 -1.03 -9.50
CA ALA A 123 4.04 -1.69 -9.51
C ALA A 123 3.90 -3.14 -9.07
N LYS A 124 4.63 -4.06 -9.70
CA LYS A 124 4.72 -5.46 -9.30
C LYS A 124 6.04 -5.67 -8.57
N LEU A 125 5.95 -5.94 -7.28
CA LEU A 125 7.06 -6.19 -6.38
C LEU A 125 7.37 -7.69 -6.34
N LEU A 126 8.66 -8.04 -6.41
CA LEU A 126 9.17 -9.41 -6.33
C LEU A 126 8.51 -10.36 -7.34
N GLY A 127 8.11 -9.83 -8.50
CA GLY A 127 7.39 -10.58 -9.53
C GLY A 127 5.97 -11.05 -9.16
N ARG A 128 5.45 -10.70 -7.97
CA ARG A 128 4.20 -11.29 -7.43
C ARG A 128 3.19 -10.30 -6.87
N ILE A 129 3.62 -9.33 -6.06
CA ILE A 129 2.71 -8.45 -5.33
C ILE A 129 2.45 -7.22 -6.16
N VAL A 130 1.21 -7.02 -6.61
CA VAL A 130 0.82 -5.80 -7.32
C VAL A 130 0.34 -4.77 -6.31
N VAL A 131 1.04 -3.64 -6.25
CA VAL A 131 0.67 -2.45 -5.48
C VAL A 131 0.10 -1.38 -6.40
N SER A 132 -0.83 -0.56 -5.90
CA SER A 132 -1.50 0.49 -6.69
C SER A 132 -1.07 1.88 -6.21
N LYS A 133 -0.73 2.77 -7.14
CA LYS A 133 -0.38 4.15 -6.85
C LYS A 133 -1.59 4.89 -6.27
N VAL A 134 -1.38 5.65 -5.20
CA VAL A 134 -2.39 6.49 -4.56
C VAL A 134 -2.04 7.96 -4.71
N THR A 135 -3.07 8.81 -4.74
CA THR A 135 -2.93 10.27 -4.94
C THR A 135 -2.75 11.05 -3.64
N PHE A 136 -2.66 10.35 -2.50
CA PHE A 136 -2.50 10.95 -1.18
C PHE A 136 -1.23 10.46 -0.49
N ASN A 137 -0.71 11.26 0.44
CA ASN A 137 0.37 10.83 1.32
C ASN A 137 -0.21 10.05 2.53
N PRO A 138 0.08 8.75 2.68
CA PRO A 138 -0.48 7.93 3.77
C PRO A 138 0.06 8.29 5.16
N THR A 139 1.14 9.08 5.26
CA THR A 139 1.73 9.51 6.54
C THR A 139 1.14 10.81 7.07
N ILE A 140 0.36 11.53 6.25
CA ILE A 140 -0.23 12.82 6.61
C ILE A 140 -1.72 12.63 6.93
N VAL A 141 -2.12 13.06 8.12
CA VAL A 141 -3.55 13.21 8.46
C VAL A 141 -4.09 14.40 7.69
N ARG A 142 -5.12 14.18 6.87
CA ARG A 142 -5.76 15.23 6.08
C ARG A 142 -6.81 15.96 6.93
N SER A 143 -6.98 17.27 6.72
CA SER A 143 -8.17 17.97 7.23
C SER A 143 -9.29 17.86 6.19
N LEU A 144 -10.47 17.40 6.61
CA LEU A 144 -11.67 17.34 5.79
C LEU A 144 -12.68 18.36 6.31
N SER A 145 -13.50 18.90 5.40
CA SER A 145 -14.60 19.78 5.80
C SER A 145 -15.70 19.00 6.52
N ASP A 146 -16.48 19.71 7.36
CA ASP A 146 -17.68 19.16 8.00
C ASP A 146 -18.63 18.51 7.00
N ALA A 147 -18.80 19.10 5.81
CA ALA A 147 -19.67 18.55 4.77
C ALA A 147 -19.14 17.21 4.25
N GLN A 148 -17.83 17.10 4.02
CA GLN A 148 -17.20 15.85 3.58
C GLN A 148 -17.28 14.74 4.62
N LEU A 149 -17.17 15.08 5.92
CA LEU A 149 -17.33 14.10 7.00
C LEU A 149 -18.80 13.74 7.22
N LYS A 150 -19.71 14.72 7.18
CA LYS A 150 -21.14 14.52 7.47
C LYS A 150 -21.82 13.57 6.50
N ARG A 151 -21.50 13.64 5.21
CA ARG A 151 -22.06 12.71 4.21
C ARG A 151 -21.60 11.25 4.37
N LEU A 152 -20.56 10.98 5.16
CA LEU A 152 -20.10 9.63 5.47
C LEU A 152 -20.77 9.06 6.73
N GLN A 153 -21.61 9.84 7.40
CA GLN A 153 -22.33 9.40 8.59
C GLN A 153 -23.51 8.52 8.22
N GLY A 154 -23.83 7.60 9.12
CA GLY A 154 -25.01 6.76 8.96
C GLY A 154 -24.91 5.46 9.74
N THR A 155 -25.98 4.68 9.66
CA THR A 155 -25.96 3.28 10.08
C THR A 155 -25.63 2.43 8.87
N TYR A 156 -24.65 1.55 9.03
CA TYR A 156 -24.21 0.63 7.99
C TYR A 156 -24.51 -0.80 8.42
N VAL A 157 -24.88 -1.63 7.46
CA VAL A 157 -25.29 -3.02 7.64
C VAL A 157 -24.37 -3.90 6.82
N LEU A 158 -23.86 -4.98 7.41
CA LEU A 158 -23.01 -5.92 6.69
C LEU A 158 -23.81 -6.57 5.56
N GLU A 159 -23.27 -6.58 4.35
CA GLU A 159 -23.97 -7.09 3.15
C GLU A 159 -24.45 -8.54 3.33
N ASP A 160 -23.66 -9.37 4.01
CA ASP A 160 -23.93 -10.80 4.20
C ASP A 160 -24.59 -11.14 5.56
N ASP A 161 -24.72 -10.18 6.49
CA ASP A 161 -25.43 -10.38 7.76
C ASP A 161 -26.09 -9.10 8.26
N ASN A 162 -27.40 -8.99 8.01
CA ASN A 162 -28.18 -7.81 8.40
C ASN A 162 -28.34 -7.61 9.92
N ASN A 163 -27.93 -8.57 10.75
CA ASN A 163 -27.90 -8.42 12.20
C ASN A 163 -26.69 -7.63 12.67
N LEU A 164 -25.63 -7.59 11.88
CA LEU A 164 -24.44 -6.82 12.18
C LEU A 164 -24.60 -5.40 11.62
N LYS A 165 -24.54 -4.45 12.55
CA LYS A 165 -24.71 -3.03 12.26
C LYS A 165 -23.63 -2.23 12.94
N MET A 166 -23.20 -1.17 12.28
CA MET A 166 -22.31 -0.18 12.85
C MET A 166 -22.83 1.22 12.58
N GLU A 167 -22.55 2.12 13.50
CA GLU A 167 -22.86 3.53 13.38
C GLU A 167 -21.58 4.30 13.11
N VAL A 168 -21.55 5.06 12.02
CA VAL A 168 -20.45 5.95 11.66
C VAL A 168 -20.86 7.38 12.00
N ARG A 169 -20.08 8.05 12.85
CA ARG A 169 -20.30 9.44 13.27
C ARG A 169 -19.13 10.32 12.86
N ALA A 170 -19.43 11.55 12.46
CA ALA A 170 -18.42 12.57 12.23
C ALA A 170 -18.00 13.19 13.56
N VAL A 171 -16.69 13.37 13.72
CA VAL A 171 -16.08 14.11 14.82
C VAL A 171 -15.13 15.15 14.23
N GLU A 172 -14.69 16.12 15.05
CA GLU A 172 -13.93 17.31 14.60
C GLU A 172 -12.79 17.01 13.62
N ASN A 173 -12.08 15.89 13.79
CA ASN A 173 -10.91 15.52 12.97
C ASN A 173 -11.02 14.15 12.28
N GLY A 174 -12.24 13.64 12.09
CA GLY A 174 -12.41 12.35 11.43
C GLY A 174 -13.75 11.67 11.72
N LEU A 175 -13.68 10.36 11.93
CA LEU A 175 -14.85 9.51 12.13
C LEU A 175 -14.69 8.63 13.36
N THR A 176 -15.80 8.32 14.01
CA THR A 176 -15.89 7.23 14.99
C THR A 176 -16.84 6.18 14.46
N ILE A 177 -16.44 4.92 14.50
CA ILE A 177 -17.31 3.78 14.25
C ILE A 177 -17.68 3.13 15.57
N LYS A 178 -18.98 2.97 15.84
CA LYS A 178 -19.51 2.17 16.93
C LYS A 178 -20.11 0.87 16.40
N GLN A 179 -19.60 -0.26 16.85
CA GLN A 179 -20.16 -1.59 16.60
C GLN A 179 -21.41 -1.77 17.47
N LEU A 180 -22.58 -2.04 16.87
CA LEU A 180 -23.84 -2.07 17.64
C LEU A 180 -24.07 -3.41 18.38
N TRP A 181 -23.30 -4.45 18.07
CA TRP A 181 -23.41 -5.76 18.72
C TRP A 181 -22.64 -5.86 20.04
N ASP A 182 -21.55 -5.12 20.21
CA ASP A 182 -20.71 -5.14 21.42
C ASP A 182 -20.41 -3.74 21.99
N ASN A 183 -20.90 -2.67 21.37
CA ASN A 183 -20.65 -1.27 21.71
C ASN A 183 -19.18 -0.83 21.62
N LYS A 184 -18.31 -1.59 20.95
CA LYS A 184 -16.92 -1.17 20.75
C LYS A 184 -16.88 0.04 19.82
N GLU A 185 -16.15 1.07 20.24
CA GLU A 185 -15.89 2.26 19.43
C GLU A 185 -14.45 2.29 18.94
N THR A 186 -14.24 2.77 17.72
CA THR A 186 -12.90 2.96 17.15
C THR A 186 -12.87 4.29 16.39
N SER A 187 -11.84 5.07 16.62
CA SER A 187 -11.64 6.37 15.98
C SER A 187 -10.73 6.26 14.77
N PHE A 188 -11.05 7.02 13.73
CA PHE A 188 -10.39 7.00 12.44
C PHE A 188 -10.06 8.42 11.98
N THR A 189 -8.89 8.55 11.38
CA THR A 189 -8.39 9.80 10.82
C THR A 189 -8.22 9.66 9.31
N PRO A 190 -8.58 10.67 8.50
CA PRO A 190 -8.50 10.59 7.05
C PRO A 190 -7.06 10.67 6.54
N ARG A 191 -6.78 9.97 5.44
CA ARG A 191 -5.64 10.24 4.55
C ARG A 191 -6.11 10.78 3.21
N SER A 192 -7.33 10.44 2.82
CA SER A 192 -8.05 11.06 1.71
C SER A 192 -9.50 11.32 2.11
N GLU A 193 -10.29 11.81 1.17
CA GLU A 193 -11.71 12.05 1.35
C GLU A 193 -12.52 10.75 1.61
N THR A 194 -12.01 9.61 1.14
CA THR A 194 -12.69 8.30 1.23
C THR A 194 -11.85 7.22 1.90
N PHE A 195 -10.60 7.51 2.26
CA PHE A 195 -9.71 6.55 2.90
C PHE A 195 -9.28 7.04 4.29
N PHE A 196 -9.53 6.21 5.30
CA PHE A 196 -9.24 6.52 6.70
C PHE A 196 -8.46 5.37 7.33
N LEU A 197 -7.67 5.70 8.35
CA LEU A 197 -6.95 4.74 9.19
C LEU A 197 -7.23 5.03 10.65
N ASN A 198 -7.31 3.98 11.46
CA ASN A 198 -7.32 4.13 12.91
C ASN A 198 -5.93 4.56 13.44
N ALA A 199 -5.84 4.84 14.74
CA ALA A 199 -4.65 5.43 15.35
C ALA A 199 -3.36 4.61 15.17
N ASP A 200 -3.45 3.27 15.19
CA ASP A 200 -2.28 2.38 15.01
C ASP A 200 -2.02 2.01 13.54
N GLY A 201 -2.85 2.49 12.60
CA GLY A 201 -2.70 2.24 11.16
C GLY A 201 -3.04 0.82 10.70
N THR A 202 -3.61 -0.03 11.56
CA THR A 202 -3.89 -1.43 11.25
C THR A 202 -5.28 -1.69 10.69
N PHE A 203 -6.20 -0.75 10.83
CA PHE A 203 -7.58 -0.86 10.36
C PHE A 203 -7.91 0.23 9.33
N PRO A 204 -8.02 -0.12 8.04
CA PRO A 204 -8.43 0.80 6.99
C PRO A 204 -9.96 0.87 6.86
N LEU A 205 -10.47 2.05 6.55
CA LEU A 205 -11.82 2.25 6.03
C LEU A 205 -11.72 2.83 4.62
N THR A 206 -12.45 2.24 3.68
CA THR A 206 -12.58 2.77 2.32
C THR A 206 -14.05 2.98 2.00
N PHE A 207 -14.45 4.24 1.86
CA PHE A 207 -15.80 4.62 1.44
C PHE A 207 -15.91 4.62 -0.07
N GLU A 208 -17.05 4.13 -0.59
CA GLU A 208 -17.43 4.34 -1.97
C GLU A 208 -18.57 5.36 -2.05
N LEU A 209 -18.42 6.28 -3.00
CA LEU A 209 -19.39 7.34 -3.26
C LEU A 209 -19.96 7.13 -4.67
N THR A 210 -21.26 7.38 -4.82
CA THR A 210 -21.95 7.44 -6.11
C THR A 210 -22.70 8.76 -6.15
N ASP A 211 -22.46 9.57 -7.19
CA ASP A 211 -23.03 10.91 -7.32
C ASP A 211 -22.79 11.82 -6.10
N GLY A 212 -21.63 11.65 -5.45
CA GLY A 212 -21.22 12.41 -4.26
C GLY A 212 -21.79 11.90 -2.94
N GLU A 213 -22.70 10.93 -2.97
CA GLU A 213 -23.33 10.32 -1.81
C GLU A 213 -22.69 8.98 -1.46
N VAL A 214 -22.58 8.69 -0.17
CA VAL A 214 -22.01 7.40 0.28
C VAL A 214 -22.97 6.25 -0.02
N THR A 215 -22.44 5.16 -0.55
CA THR A 215 -23.23 3.94 -0.84
C THR A 215 -22.80 2.77 0.03
N LYS A 216 -21.50 2.66 0.32
CA LYS A 216 -20.95 1.63 1.19
C LYS A 216 -19.61 2.05 1.79
N VAL A 217 -19.18 1.30 2.78
CA VAL A 217 -17.82 1.33 3.33
C VAL A 217 -17.27 -0.08 3.38
N ILE A 218 -15.99 -0.22 3.07
CA ILE A 218 -15.22 -1.45 3.15
C ILE A 218 -14.28 -1.32 4.35
N CYS A 219 -14.37 -2.27 5.28
CA CYS A 219 -13.54 -2.33 6.47
C CYS A 219 -13.43 -3.78 6.97
N PHE A 220 -12.68 -4.04 8.04
CA PHE A 220 -12.42 -5.40 8.54
C PHE A 220 -11.96 -6.33 7.41
N GLU A 221 -10.79 -6.00 6.83
CA GLU A 221 -10.26 -6.63 5.62
C GLU A 221 -11.07 -6.26 4.38
N ASN A 222 -12.09 -7.04 4.03
CA ASN A 222 -12.87 -6.87 2.80
C ASN A 222 -14.39 -6.88 3.04
N ASP A 223 -14.83 -6.76 4.31
CA ASP A 223 -16.26 -6.74 4.60
C ASP A 223 -16.91 -5.51 3.96
N ILE A 224 -18.01 -5.75 3.25
CA ILE A 224 -18.78 -4.72 2.57
C ILE A 224 -19.97 -4.34 3.44
N TRP A 225 -20.04 -3.07 3.83
CA TRP A 225 -21.13 -2.55 4.65
C TRP A 225 -21.90 -1.49 3.88
N LYS A 226 -23.19 -1.75 3.63
CA LYS A 226 -24.07 -0.83 2.91
C LYS A 226 -24.72 0.14 3.86
N ILE A 227 -24.82 1.41 3.44
CA ILE A 227 -25.55 2.39 4.23
C ILE A 227 -27.05 2.01 4.24
N SER A 228 -27.61 1.90 5.45
CA SER A 228 -29.04 1.74 5.66
C SER A 228 -29.65 3.14 5.74
N LYS A 229 -30.34 3.52 4.67
CA LYS A 229 -31.17 4.73 4.65
C LYS A 229 -32.42 4.55 5.49
#